data_AF-A0A7Z1HNK6-F1
#
_entry.id   AF-A0A7Z1HNK6-F1
#
_cell.length_a   1.000
_cell.length_b   1.000
_cell.length_c   1.000
_cell.angle_alpha   90.00
_cell.angle_beta   90.00
_cell.angle_gamma   90.00
#
_symmetry.space_group_name_H-M   'P 1'
#
loop_
_entity.id
_entity.type
_entity.pdbx_description
1 polymer ?
#
loop_
_entity_poly.entity_id
_entity_poly.type
_entity_poly.pdbx_seq_one_letter_code
_entity_poly.pdbx_strand_id
1 'polypeptide(L)'
;MLEAAALLLVFCGIVHSYLGERYILIRLFKRDNLPKLLGSDWFTKRVLRFAWHLTTIAWWGFAAIIYFILYPSGNYSIDILHVIAVVFILSGIMSLTFTRGKHLSWLFFFCIAGLCIAVGNNY
;
A
#
# COMPACT_ATOMS: atom_id res chain seq x y z
N MET A 1 24.59 -0.74 5.86
CA MET A 1 23.60 -1.23 6.86
C MET A 1 22.17 -0.94 6.43
N LEU A 2 21.89 0.26 5.90
CA LEU A 2 20.55 0.63 5.41
C LEU A 2 20.18 -0.10 4.10
N GLU A 3 21.14 -0.48 3.28
CA GLU A 3 20.93 -1.30 2.07
C GLU A 3 20.26 -2.63 2.44
N ALA A 4 20.75 -3.26 3.52
CA ALA A 4 20.17 -4.47 4.06
C ALA A 4 18.74 -4.22 4.56
N ALA A 5 18.47 -3.09 5.22
CA ALA A 5 17.12 -2.72 5.64
C ALA A 5 16.17 -2.53 4.44
N ALA A 6 16.61 -1.86 3.38
CA ALA A 6 15.82 -1.70 2.15
C ALA A 6 15.52 -3.06 1.48
N LEU A 7 16.52 -3.94 1.37
CA LEU A 7 16.34 -5.29 0.85
C LEU A 7 15.37 -6.12 1.71
N LEU A 8 15.47 -6.03 3.03
CA LEU A 8 14.57 -6.70 3.96
C LEU A 8 13.14 -6.15 3.86
N LEU A 9 12.94 -4.86 3.60
CA LEU A 9 11.62 -4.28 3.37
C LEU A 9 10.99 -4.80 2.07
N VAL A 10 11.77 -4.92 0.99
CA VAL A 10 11.29 -5.54 -0.25
C VAL A 10 10.88 -7.00 0.00
N PHE A 11 11.76 -7.76 0.65
CA PHE A 11 11.50 -9.15 1.01
C PHE A 11 10.28 -9.29 1.93
N CYS A 12 10.15 -8.43 2.94
CA CYS A 12 9.01 -8.38 3.85
C CYS A 12 7.71 -8.18 3.09
N GLY A 13 7.67 -7.26 2.11
CA GLY A 13 6.51 -7.07 1.24
C GLY A 13 6.13 -8.34 0.47
N ILE A 14 7.11 -9.03 -0.12
CA ILE A 14 6.88 -10.28 -0.85
C ILE A 14 6.32 -11.36 0.09
N VAL A 15 6.99 -11.59 1.22
CA VAL A 15 6.61 -12.59 2.22
C VAL A 15 5.22 -12.31 2.77
N HIS A 16 4.95 -11.07 3.17
CA HIS A 16 3.68 -10.65 3.73
C HIS A 16 2.53 -10.85 2.73
N SER A 17 2.71 -10.43 1.48
CA SER A 17 1.71 -10.59 0.42
C SER A 17 1.47 -12.06 0.08
N TYR A 18 2.54 -12.80 -0.24
CA TYR A 18 2.43 -14.18 -0.74
C TYR A 18 2.03 -15.18 0.35
N LEU A 19 2.77 -15.22 1.46
CA LEU A 19 2.47 -16.17 2.53
C LEU A 19 1.15 -15.81 3.22
N GLY A 20 0.87 -14.52 3.40
CA GLY A 20 -0.37 -14.08 4.01
C GLY A 20 -1.61 -14.41 3.19
N GLU A 21 -1.58 -14.18 1.86
CA GLU A 21 -2.70 -14.61 1.00
C GLU A 21 -2.86 -16.14 1.04
N ARG A 22 -1.77 -16.89 0.80
CA ARG A 22 -1.81 -18.35 0.68
C ARG A 22 -2.23 -19.05 1.97
N TYR A 23 -1.67 -18.63 3.09
CA TYR A 23 -1.77 -19.36 4.35
C TYR A 23 -2.75 -18.75 5.36
N ILE A 24 -3.14 -17.48 5.21
CA ILE A 24 -4.07 -16.80 6.11
C ILE A 24 -5.36 -16.47 5.37
N LEU A 25 -5.33 -15.58 4.37
CA LEU A 25 -6.55 -15.06 3.76
C LEU A 25 -7.38 -16.13 3.04
N ILE A 26 -6.75 -16.96 2.20
CA ILE A 26 -7.47 -18.03 1.51
C ILE A 26 -8.13 -18.99 2.51
N ARG A 27 -7.44 -19.32 3.61
CA ARG A 27 -8.00 -20.21 4.64
C ARG A 27 -9.11 -19.54 5.43
N LEU A 28 -8.93 -18.27 5.78
CA LEU A 28 -9.94 -17.46 6.47
C LEU A 28 -11.21 -17.33 5.63
N PHE A 29 -11.07 -17.09 4.33
CA PHE A 29 -12.19 -16.86 3.40
C PHE A 29 -12.97 -18.12 3.04
N LYS A 30 -12.43 -19.31 3.33
CA LYS A 30 -13.14 -20.60 3.24
C LYS A 30 -14.08 -20.85 4.42
N ARG A 31 -14.04 -20.02 5.46
CA ARG A 31 -14.97 -20.12 6.59
C ARG A 31 -16.29 -19.44 6.26
N ASP A 32 -17.39 -20.05 6.63
CA ASP A 32 -18.75 -19.55 6.34
C ASP A 32 -19.30 -18.59 7.42
N ASN A 33 -18.46 -18.23 8.39
CA ASN A 33 -18.84 -17.42 9.55
C ASN A 33 -18.22 -16.02 9.57
N LEU A 34 -17.77 -15.51 8.42
CA LEU A 34 -17.29 -14.13 8.33
C LEU A 34 -18.43 -13.13 8.51
N PRO A 35 -18.19 -11.98 9.18
CA PRO A 35 -19.19 -10.93 9.31
C PRO A 35 -19.72 -10.49 7.94
N LYS A 36 -21.04 -10.43 7.82
CA LYS A 36 -21.71 -9.98 6.60
C LYS A 36 -21.87 -8.46 6.66
N LEU A 37 -21.19 -7.76 5.77
CA LEU A 37 -21.30 -6.31 5.61
C LEU A 37 -21.92 -6.02 4.25
N LEU A 38 -22.88 -5.10 4.19
CA LEU A 38 -23.61 -4.79 2.96
C LEU A 38 -24.30 -6.03 2.34
N GLY A 39 -24.90 -6.87 3.19
CA GLY A 39 -25.72 -8.03 2.78
C GLY A 39 -24.96 -9.33 2.52
N SER A 40 -23.62 -9.33 2.49
CA SER A 40 -22.82 -10.56 2.29
C SER A 40 -21.43 -10.46 2.93
N ASP A 41 -20.67 -11.55 2.97
CA ASP A 41 -19.27 -11.51 3.41
C ASP A 41 -18.30 -11.01 2.32
N TRP A 42 -18.80 -10.77 1.09
CA TRP A 42 -18.00 -10.34 -0.04
C TRP A 42 -17.24 -9.06 0.27
N PHE A 43 -17.91 -8.05 0.83
CA PHE A 43 -17.27 -6.78 1.14
C PHE A 43 -16.18 -6.95 2.21
N THR A 44 -16.48 -7.72 3.26
CA THR A 44 -15.52 -8.07 4.32
C THR A 44 -14.28 -8.74 3.75
N LYS A 45 -14.44 -9.76 2.89
CA LYS A 45 -13.32 -10.44 2.21
C LYS A 45 -12.47 -9.48 1.38
N ARG A 46 -13.11 -8.57 0.64
CA ARG A 46 -12.41 -7.57 -0.20
C ARG A 46 -11.66 -6.55 0.62
N VAL A 47 -12.24 -6.03 1.70
CA VAL A 47 -11.58 -5.09 2.62
C VAL A 47 -10.40 -5.76 3.32
N LEU A 48 -10.56 -7.01 3.78
CA LEU A 48 -9.47 -7.76 4.41
C LEU A 48 -8.30 -7.98 3.45
N ARG A 49 -8.57 -8.43 2.21
CA ARG A 49 -7.52 -8.60 1.21
C ARG A 49 -6.89 -7.26 0.81
N PHE A 50 -7.69 -6.19 0.75
CA PHE A 50 -7.20 -4.84 0.53
C PHE A 50 -6.22 -4.42 1.63
N ALA A 51 -6.64 -4.48 2.90
CA ALA A 51 -5.78 -4.09 4.03
C ALA A 51 -4.49 -4.91 4.05
N TRP A 52 -4.56 -6.18 3.65
CA TRP A 52 -3.42 -7.09 3.62
C TRP A 52 -2.35 -6.76 2.57
N HIS A 53 -2.72 -6.46 1.33
CA HIS A 53 -1.71 -6.11 0.33
C HIS A 53 -1.32 -4.62 0.38
N LEU A 54 -2.12 -3.76 1.03
CA LEU A 54 -1.78 -2.35 1.21
C LEU A 54 -0.46 -2.18 1.97
N THR A 55 -0.23 -2.99 3.01
CA THR A 55 1.04 -3.03 3.75
C THR A 55 2.23 -3.37 2.88
N THR A 56 2.06 -4.18 1.83
CA THR A 56 3.14 -4.50 0.88
C THR A 56 3.57 -3.26 0.10
N ILE A 57 2.60 -2.46 -0.36
CA ILE A 57 2.86 -1.18 -1.04
C ILE A 57 3.60 -0.24 -0.09
N ALA A 58 3.20 -0.17 1.18
CA ALA A 58 3.88 0.64 2.19
C ALA A 58 5.33 0.19 2.43
N TRP A 59 5.59 -1.12 2.55
CA TRP A 59 6.96 -1.63 2.74
C TRP A 59 7.87 -1.31 1.56
N TRP A 60 7.37 -1.45 0.34
CA TRP A 60 8.14 -1.08 -0.86
C TRP A 60 8.34 0.43 -0.97
N GLY A 61 7.36 1.23 -0.54
CA GLY A 61 7.50 2.67 -0.38
C GLY A 61 8.63 3.05 0.57
N PHE A 62 8.70 2.42 1.75
CA PHE A 62 9.79 2.67 2.69
C PHE A 62 11.15 2.21 2.14
N ALA A 63 11.21 1.09 1.40
CA ALA A 63 12.45 0.68 0.74
C ALA A 63 12.93 1.72 -0.29
N ALA A 64 12.01 2.29 -1.07
CA ALA A 64 12.31 3.35 -2.03
C ALA A 64 12.75 4.65 -1.33
N ILE A 65 12.14 5.02 -0.20
CA ILE A 65 12.59 6.16 0.62
C ILE A 65 14.04 5.93 1.10
N ILE A 66 14.35 4.75 1.64
CA ILE A 66 15.72 4.43 2.06
C ILE A 66 16.69 4.48 0.89
N TYR A 67 16.28 4.03 -0.30
CA TYR A 67 17.10 4.11 -1.51
C TYR A 67 17.48 5.56 -1.84
N PHE A 68 16.52 6.50 -1.86
CA PHE A 68 16.82 7.92 -2.13
C PHE A 68 17.62 8.60 -1.01
N ILE A 69 17.53 8.10 0.23
CA ILE A 69 18.40 8.55 1.33
C ILE A 69 19.84 8.06 1.13
N LEU A 70 20.03 6.82 0.68
CA LEU A 70 21.35 6.21 0.44
C LEU A 70 22.05 6.78 -0.80
N TYR A 71 21.27 7.04 -1.84
CA TYR A 71 21.76 7.49 -3.15
C TYR A 71 21.07 8.80 -3.54
N PRO A 72 21.30 9.90 -2.80
CA PRO A 72 20.66 11.17 -3.08
C PRO A 72 21.09 11.69 -4.44
N SER A 73 20.12 12.07 -5.28
CA SER A 73 20.36 12.67 -6.59
C SER A 73 19.52 13.93 -6.73
N GLY A 74 20.14 15.07 -7.07
CA GLY A 74 19.40 16.33 -7.17
C GLY A 74 18.71 16.71 -5.86
N ASN A 75 17.40 16.97 -5.91
CA ASN A 75 16.61 17.35 -4.74
C ASN A 75 15.92 16.12 -4.11
N TYR A 76 16.63 15.45 -3.20
CA TYR A 76 16.15 14.23 -2.55
C TYR A 76 14.82 14.42 -1.78
N SER A 77 14.49 15.64 -1.34
CA SER A 77 13.19 15.93 -0.71
C SER A 77 12.03 15.77 -1.70
N ILE A 78 12.22 16.21 -2.95
CA ILE A 78 11.25 16.02 -4.04
C ILE A 78 11.12 14.54 -4.37
N ASP A 79 12.25 13.82 -4.45
CA ASP A 79 12.23 12.37 -4.72
C ASP A 79 11.43 11.60 -3.66
N ILE A 80 11.63 11.93 -2.37
CA ILE A 80 10.86 11.34 -1.28
C ILE A 80 9.37 11.69 -1.40
N LEU A 81 9.01 12.92 -1.75
CA LEU A 81 7.61 13.31 -1.99
C LEU A 81 6.99 12.54 -3.16
N HIS A 82 7.73 12.32 -4.24
CA HIS A 82 7.26 11.50 -5.37
C HIS A 82 7.05 10.04 -4.95
N VAL A 83 7.96 9.45 -4.17
CA VAL A 83 7.76 8.09 -3.64
C VAL A 83 6.49 8.01 -2.80
N ILE A 84 6.28 8.96 -1.88
CA ILE A 84 5.05 9.02 -1.07
C ILE A 84 3.82 9.15 -1.98
N ALA A 85 3.86 10.04 -2.99
CA ALA A 85 2.75 10.19 -3.92
C ALA A 85 2.44 8.88 -4.67
N VAL A 86 3.44 8.18 -5.19
CA VAL A 86 3.26 6.90 -5.88
C VAL A 86 2.64 5.84 -4.94
N VAL A 87 3.15 5.72 -3.71
CA VAL A 87 2.60 4.80 -2.70
C VAL A 87 1.11 5.06 -2.47
N PHE A 88 0.73 6.33 -2.31
CA PHE A 88 -0.66 6.71 -2.07
C PHE A 88 -1.54 6.62 -3.33
N ILE A 89 -1.03 6.85 -4.53
CA ILE A 89 -1.75 6.57 -5.79
C ILE A 89 -2.08 5.08 -5.88
N LEU A 90 -1.08 4.22 -5.70
CA LEU A 90 -1.28 2.77 -5.77
C LEU A 90 -2.25 2.30 -4.68
N SER A 91 -2.16 2.86 -3.48
CA SER A 91 -3.08 2.61 -2.37
C SER A 91 -4.53 3.02 -2.71
N GLY A 92 -4.71 4.19 -3.35
CA GLY A 92 -6.00 4.69 -3.82
C GLY A 92 -6.63 3.80 -4.89
N ILE A 93 -5.84 3.43 -5.92
CA ILE A 93 -6.25 2.50 -6.98
C ILE A 93 -6.66 1.16 -6.36
N MET A 94 -5.86 0.64 -5.44
CA MET A 94 -6.13 -0.64 -4.79
C MET A 94 -7.41 -0.58 -3.94
N SER A 95 -7.61 0.49 -3.16
CA SER A 95 -8.84 0.70 -2.39
C SER A 95 -10.07 0.75 -3.30
N LEU A 96 -10.02 1.51 -4.41
CA LEU A 96 -11.10 1.59 -5.39
C LEU A 96 -11.43 0.23 -6.00
N THR A 97 -10.42 -0.45 -6.54
CA THR A 97 -10.59 -1.70 -7.29
C THR A 97 -10.95 -2.88 -6.39
N PHE A 98 -10.39 -2.97 -5.19
CA PHE A 98 -10.71 -4.05 -4.26
C PHE A 98 -12.14 -3.90 -3.73
N THR A 99 -12.53 -2.69 -3.35
CA THR A 99 -13.80 -2.46 -2.65
C THR A 99 -14.94 -2.00 -3.57
N ARG A 100 -14.67 -1.84 -4.88
CA ARG A 100 -15.58 -1.20 -5.85
C ARG A 100 -16.03 0.19 -5.39
N GLY A 101 -15.10 0.97 -4.85
CA GLY A 101 -15.33 2.31 -4.32
C GLY A 101 -16.15 2.40 -3.04
N LYS A 102 -16.60 1.27 -2.46
CA LYS A 102 -17.41 1.25 -1.24
C LYS A 102 -16.63 1.59 0.04
N HIS A 103 -15.30 1.53 0.00
CA HIS A 103 -14.44 1.97 1.10
C HIS A 103 -13.78 3.31 0.73
N LEU A 104 -14.22 4.40 1.36
CA LEU A 104 -13.89 5.78 0.97
C LEU A 104 -12.42 6.19 1.19
N SER A 105 -11.54 5.33 1.71
CA SER A 105 -10.13 5.67 1.92
C SER A 105 -9.40 6.07 0.63
N TRP A 106 -9.91 5.67 -0.55
CA TRP A 106 -9.32 6.06 -1.83
C TRP A 106 -9.31 7.58 -2.05
N LEU A 107 -10.34 8.30 -1.56
CA LEU A 107 -10.39 9.76 -1.64
C LEU A 107 -9.20 10.37 -0.89
N PHE A 108 -9.01 9.94 0.36
CA PHE A 108 -7.93 10.43 1.21
C PHE A 108 -6.55 10.06 0.63
N PHE A 109 -6.39 8.85 0.11
CA PHE A 109 -5.14 8.46 -0.54
C PHE A 109 -4.81 9.32 -1.75
N PHE A 110 -5.78 9.60 -2.62
CA PHE A 110 -5.56 10.51 -3.74
C PHE A 110 -5.34 11.96 -3.33
N CYS A 111 -6.02 12.45 -2.29
CA CYS A 111 -5.74 13.77 -1.74
C CYS A 111 -4.30 13.88 -1.24
N ILE A 112 -3.82 12.89 -0.49
CA ILE A 112 -2.43 12.87 0.00
C ILE A 112 -1.45 12.87 -1.17
N ALA A 113 -1.67 12.01 -2.17
CA ALA A 113 -0.82 11.97 -3.35
C ALA A 113 -0.80 13.30 -4.13
N GLY A 114 -1.98 13.91 -4.32
CA GLY A 114 -2.11 15.20 -4.98
C GLY A 114 -1.39 16.32 -4.24
N LEU A 115 -1.49 16.35 -2.91
CA LEU A 115 -0.75 17.32 -2.09
C LEU A 115 0.77 17.14 -2.19
N CYS A 116 1.27 15.90 -2.16
CA CYS A 116 2.69 15.63 -2.34
C CYS A 116 3.21 16.08 -3.70
N ILE A 117 2.46 15.81 -4.79
CA ILE A 117 2.82 16.25 -6.15
C ILE A 117 2.77 17.78 -6.26
N ALA A 118 1.71 18.40 -5.73
CA ALA A 118 1.56 19.85 -5.77
C ALA A 118 2.72 20.55 -5.07
N VAL A 119 3.13 20.07 -3.90
CA VAL A 119 4.30 20.60 -3.18
C VAL A 119 5.60 20.32 -3.96
N GLY A 120 5.80 19.10 -4.47
CA GLY A 120 6.99 18.74 -5.24
C GLY A 120 7.23 19.61 -6.49
N ASN A 121 6.15 20.03 -7.16
CA ASN A 121 6.23 20.90 -8.35
C ASN A 121 6.55 22.37 -8.03
N ASN A 122 6.52 22.78 -6.76
CA ASN A 122 6.82 24.15 -6.32
C ASN A 122 8.28 24.35 -5.88
N TYR A 123 9.12 23.31 -5.99
CA TYR A 123 10.56 23.33 -5.70
C TYR A 123 11.38 23.13 -6.98
#